data_AF-A0A8T4EP25-F1
#
_entry.id   AF-A0A8T4EP25-F1
#
_cell.length_a   1.000
_cell.length_b   1.000
_cell.length_c   1.000
_cell.angle_alpha   90.00
_cell.angle_beta   90.00
_cell.angle_gamma   90.00
#
_symmetry.space_group_name_H-M   'P 1'
#
loop_
_entity.id
_entity.type
_entity.pdbx_description
1 polymer ?
#
loop_
_entity_poly.entity_id
_entity_poly.type
_entity_poly.pdbx_seq_one_letter_code
_entity_poly.pdbx_strand_id
1 'polypeptide(L)'
;MSKYKVTIEVIDILGDGRCSMDQKIGTVYKYPEDLGKMCPSSLYILYPWIMVMSSGGSFTDTGDGHDFMTVGCSDYTHQVVYKISRTPVDE
;
A
#
# COMPACT_ATOMS: atom_id res chain seq x y z
N MET A 1 -13.04 10.27 11.57
CA MET A 1 -13.52 8.97 11.04
C MET A 1 -12.97 8.82 9.64
N SER A 2 -12.38 7.67 9.29
CA SER A 2 -11.92 7.39 7.93
C SER A 2 -13.14 7.26 7.01
N LYS A 3 -13.09 7.91 5.84
CA LYS A 3 -14.18 7.84 4.84
C LYS A 3 -14.13 6.54 4.04
N TYR A 4 -12.94 5.94 3.99
CA TYR A 4 -12.68 4.74 3.20
C TYR A 4 -11.97 3.69 4.05
N LYS A 5 -12.25 2.41 3.75
CA LYS A 5 -11.42 1.28 4.14
C LYS A 5 -10.26 1.18 3.17
N VAL A 6 -9.05 0.93 3.66
CA VAL A 6 -7.85 0.83 2.83
C VAL A 6 -7.24 -0.55 2.94
N THR A 7 -6.90 -1.13 1.78
CA THR A 7 -6.14 -2.38 1.66
C THR A 7 -4.80 -2.09 0.99
N ILE A 8 -3.76 -2.80 1.43
CA ILE A 8 -2.41 -2.71 0.89
C ILE A 8 -2.02 -4.11 0.44
N GLU A 9 -1.93 -4.34 -0.86
CA GLU A 9 -1.58 -5.62 -1.46
C GLU A 9 -0.15 -5.60 -2.00
N VAL A 10 0.64 -6.63 -1.74
CA VAL A 10 1.92 -6.85 -2.43
C VAL A 10 1.64 -7.42 -3.81
N ILE A 11 1.88 -6.65 -4.87
CA ILE A 11 1.57 -7.07 -6.25
C ILE A 11 2.82 -7.54 -7.02
N ASP A 12 4.00 -7.10 -6.62
CA ASP A 12 5.26 -7.47 -7.26
C ASP A 12 6.45 -7.30 -6.30
N ILE A 13 7.57 -7.94 -6.62
CA ILE A 13 8.87 -7.72 -5.98
C ILE A 13 9.90 -7.63 -7.09
N LEU A 14 10.41 -6.42 -7.32
CA LEU A 14 11.41 -6.18 -8.37
C LEU A 14 12.75 -6.82 -8.02
N GLY A 15 13.60 -7.02 -9.03
CA GLY A 15 14.91 -7.67 -8.87
C GLY A 15 14.81 -9.18 -8.98
N ASP A 16 15.27 -9.91 -7.96
CA ASP A 16 15.25 -11.37 -7.93
C ASP A 16 13.94 -11.97 -7.38
N GLY A 17 12.94 -11.12 -7.11
CA GLY A 17 11.64 -11.53 -6.57
C GLY A 17 11.63 -11.82 -5.07
N ARG A 18 12.66 -11.45 -4.32
CA ARG A 18 12.76 -11.73 -2.87
C ARG A 18 12.83 -10.46 -2.04
N CYS A 19 12.04 -10.40 -0.98
CA CYS A 19 12.11 -9.32 0.01
C CYS A 19 12.97 -9.74 1.21
N SER A 20 13.82 -8.83 1.70
CA SER A 20 14.65 -9.01 2.92
C SER A 20 13.84 -9.28 4.19
N MET A 21 12.58 -8.83 4.23
CA MET A 21 11.64 -9.03 5.35
C MET A 21 10.57 -10.08 5.02
N ASP A 22 10.84 -10.92 4.01
CA ASP A 22 10.01 -12.03 3.58
C ASP A 22 8.55 -11.68 3.22
N GLN A 23 8.32 -10.45 2.76
CA GLN A 23 7.03 -10.05 2.15
C GLN A 23 6.78 -10.91 0.91
N LYS A 24 5.53 -11.35 0.71
CA LYS A 24 5.15 -12.25 -0.41
C LYS A 24 4.11 -11.59 -1.31
N ILE A 25 4.25 -11.79 -2.62
CA ILE A 25 3.23 -11.41 -3.61
C ILE A 25 1.89 -12.07 -3.25
N GLY A 26 0.81 -11.31 -3.34
CA GLY A 26 -0.55 -11.71 -2.93
C GLY A 26 -0.86 -11.50 -1.45
N THR A 27 0.11 -11.05 -0.64
CA THR A 27 -0.18 -10.66 0.75
C THR A 27 -1.01 -9.38 0.78
N VAL A 28 -2.08 -9.37 1.57
CA VAL A 28 -2.96 -8.21 1.73
C VAL A 28 -3.01 -7.79 3.20
N TYR A 29 -2.76 -6.51 3.45
CA TYR A 29 -2.86 -5.86 4.75
C TYR A 29 -4.07 -4.93 4.79
N LYS A 30 -4.78 -4.89 5.92
CA LYS A 30 -5.88 -3.95 6.18
C LYS A 30 -5.41 -2.83 7.10
N TYR A 31 -5.79 -1.59 6.78
CA TYR A 31 -5.56 -0.45 7.66
C TYR A 31 -6.79 -0.18 8.53
N PRO A 32 -6.62 0.05 9.85
CA PRO A 32 -5.35 0.06 10.60
C PRO A 32 -4.91 -1.29 11.19
N GLU A 33 -5.68 -2.37 11.01
CA GLU A 33 -5.57 -3.61 11.78
C GLU A 33 -4.25 -4.37 11.59
N ASP A 34 -3.68 -4.32 10.39
CA ASP A 34 -2.54 -5.15 10.00
C ASP A 34 -1.21 -4.38 9.91
N LEU A 35 -1.16 -3.09 10.29
CA LEU A 35 0.07 -2.29 10.14
C LEU A 35 1.27 -2.89 10.88
N GLY A 36 1.04 -3.53 12.03
CA GLY A 36 2.09 -4.22 12.79
C GLY A 36 2.67 -5.47 12.11
N LYS A 37 2.05 -5.96 11.02
CA LYS A 37 2.51 -7.12 10.23
C LYS A 37 3.33 -6.73 9.01
N MET A 38 3.37 -5.44 8.67
CA MET A 38 4.15 -4.93 7.55
C MET A 38 5.63 -4.76 7.93
N CYS A 39 6.51 -4.81 6.95
CA CYS A 39 7.89 -4.35 7.12
C CYS A 39 7.88 -2.88 7.62
N PRO A 40 8.57 -2.54 8.73
CA PRO A 40 8.54 -1.19 9.29
C PRO A 40 9.02 -0.10 8.32
N SER A 41 10.04 -0.41 7.50
CA SER A 41 10.53 0.51 6.48
C SER A 41 9.48 0.76 5.39
N SER A 42 8.80 -0.30 4.91
CA SER A 42 7.72 -0.15 3.93
C SER A 42 6.57 0.64 4.53
N LEU A 43 6.14 0.33 5.75
CA LEU A 43 5.07 1.07 6.43
C LEU A 43 5.39 2.56 6.54
N TYR A 44 6.60 2.94 6.95
CA TYR A 44 6.99 4.34 7.10
C TYR A 44 6.85 5.14 5.79
N ILE A 45 7.20 4.53 4.66
CA ILE A 45 7.08 5.13 3.31
C ILE A 45 5.63 5.17 2.84
N LEU A 46 4.88 4.09 3.11
CA LEU A 46 3.51 3.94 2.63
C LEU A 46 2.50 4.74 3.45
N TYR A 47 2.81 5.04 4.72
CA TYR A 47 1.87 5.63 5.66
C TYR A 47 1.23 6.95 5.18
N PRO A 48 1.98 7.93 4.63
CA PRO A 48 1.37 9.14 4.11
C PRO A 48 0.33 8.86 3.01
N TRP A 49 0.61 7.89 2.13
CA TRP A 49 -0.31 7.49 1.06
C TRP A 49 -1.57 6.81 1.61
N ILE A 50 -1.41 5.91 2.59
CA ILE A 50 -2.53 5.28 3.30
C ILE A 50 -3.44 6.34 3.95
N MET A 51 -2.85 7.39 4.53
CA MET A 51 -3.61 8.51 5.12
C MET A 51 -4.37 9.32 4.07
N VAL A 52 -3.78 9.60 2.92
CA VAL A 52 -4.49 10.27 1.82
C VAL A 52 -5.65 9.42 1.31
N MET A 53 -5.42 8.13 1.08
CA MET A 53 -6.44 7.21 0.58
C MET A 53 -7.61 7.03 1.56
N SER A 54 -7.33 6.90 2.86
CA SER A 54 -8.34 6.71 3.90
C SER A 54 -9.16 7.98 4.22
N SER A 55 -8.56 9.16 4.06
CA SER A 55 -9.22 10.46 4.32
C SER A 55 -10.09 10.95 3.15
N GLY A 56 -9.89 10.39 1.95
CA GLY A 56 -10.65 10.74 0.75
C GLY A 56 -9.94 11.73 -0.19
N GLY A 57 -8.66 12.02 0.03
CA GLY A 57 -7.85 12.72 -0.97
C GLY A 57 -7.59 11.84 -2.18
N SER A 58 -7.28 12.43 -3.33
CA SER A 58 -6.97 11.70 -4.56
C SER A 58 -5.86 12.38 -5.34
N PHE A 59 -5.09 11.59 -6.08
CA PHE A 59 -4.07 12.05 -7.01
C PHE A 59 -4.64 11.87 -8.43
N THR A 60 -5.29 12.91 -8.96
CA THR A 60 -6.18 12.80 -10.12
C THR A 60 -5.48 12.83 -11.50
N ASP A 61 -6.20 12.22 -12.44
CA ASP A 61 -6.19 12.18 -13.92
C ASP A 61 -4.99 11.61 -14.69
N THR A 62 -3.78 11.58 -14.13
CA THR A 62 -2.64 10.91 -14.77
C THR A 62 -1.92 10.00 -13.79
N GLY A 63 -2.22 8.70 -13.87
CA GLY A 63 -1.69 7.66 -12.97
C GLY A 63 -2.72 6.57 -12.69
N ASP A 64 -2.42 5.70 -11.72
CA ASP A 64 -3.14 4.48 -11.31
C ASP A 64 -4.57 4.69 -10.73
N GLY A 65 -5.35 5.66 -11.23
CA GLY A 65 -6.77 5.85 -10.92
C GLY A 65 -7.07 6.57 -9.60
N HIS A 66 -8.37 6.80 -9.34
CA HIS A 66 -8.85 7.50 -8.14
C HIS A 66 -8.89 6.60 -6.89
N ASP A 67 -9.10 5.30 -7.07
CA ASP A 67 -9.40 4.36 -5.98
C ASP A 67 -8.25 3.41 -5.65
N PHE A 68 -7.16 3.48 -6.41
CA PHE A 68 -5.94 2.78 -6.07
C PHE A 68 -4.71 3.61 -6.45
N MET A 69 -3.55 3.19 -5.96
CA MET A 69 -2.26 3.63 -6.44
C MET A 69 -1.21 2.54 -6.25
N THR A 70 -0.18 2.54 -7.10
CA THR A 70 0.97 1.66 -6.95
C THR A 70 2.15 2.43 -6.34
N VAL A 71 2.82 1.84 -5.35
CA VAL A 71 3.98 2.44 -4.69
C VAL A 71 4.98 1.36 -4.27
N GLY A 72 6.27 1.63 -4.48
CA GLY A 72 7.36 0.75 -4.04
C GLY A 72 7.88 1.14 -2.66
N CYS A 73 8.42 0.16 -1.91
CA CYS A 73 9.30 0.48 -0.76
C CYS A 73 10.64 1.08 -1.22
N SER A 74 11.50 1.53 -0.30
CA SER A 74 12.78 2.16 -0.67
C SER A 74 13.92 1.19 -0.97
N ASP A 75 13.70 -0.12 -0.90
CA ASP A 75 14.74 -1.10 -1.24
C ASP A 75 14.92 -1.12 -2.76
N TYR A 76 15.89 -0.36 -3.27
CA TYR A 76 16.11 -0.23 -4.71
C TYR A 76 16.57 -1.54 -5.39
N THR A 77 17.06 -2.51 -4.61
CA THR A 77 17.53 -3.81 -5.13
C THR A 77 16.43 -4.87 -5.16
N HIS A 78 15.54 -4.81 -4.18
CA HIS A 78 14.51 -5.81 -3.91
C HIS A 78 13.16 -5.13 -3.65
N GLN A 79 12.80 -4.19 -4.52
CA GLN A 79 11.69 -3.28 -4.27
C GLN A 79 10.37 -4.03 -4.24
N VAL A 80 9.75 -4.09 -3.07
CA VAL A 80 8.38 -4.59 -2.93
C VAL A 80 7.43 -3.53 -3.46
N VAL A 81 6.61 -3.92 -4.43
CA VAL A 81 5.60 -3.07 -5.07
C VAL A 81 4.26 -3.36 -4.44
N TYR A 82 3.62 -2.32 -3.92
CA TYR A 82 2.32 -2.39 -3.27
C TYR A 82 1.25 -1.68 -4.07
N LYS A 83 0.07 -2.29 -4.14
CA LYS A 83 -1.17 -1.63 -4.55
C LYS A 83 -1.93 -1.21 -3.31
N ILE A 84 -2.08 0.09 -3.10
CA ILE A 84 -2.94 0.64 -2.05
C ILE A 84 -4.30 0.91 -2.69
N SER A 85 -5.34 0.22 -2.25
CA SER A 85 -6.72 0.39 -2.74
C SER A 85 -7.63 0.89 -1.65
N ARG A 86 -8.73 1.55 -2.03
CA ARG A 86 -9.75 2.01 -1.08
C ARG A 86 -11.16 1.63 -1.51
N THR A 87 -12.04 1.46 -0.52
CA THR A 87 -13.48 1.30 -0.72
C THR A 87 -14.24 2.20 0.25
N PRO A 88 -15.35 2.84 -0.16
CA PRO A 88 -16.18 3.61 0.76
C PRO A 88 -16.55 2.78 1.98
N VAL A 89 -16.60 3.41 3.15
CA VAL A 89 -17.29 2.83 4.31
C VAL A 89 -18.77 3.11 4.09
N ASP A 90 -19.57 2.07 3.85
CA ASP A 90 -21.03 2.21 3.84
C ASP A 90 -21.47 2.80 5.18
N GLU A 91 -22.30 3.86 5.15
CA GLU A 91 -22.88 4.50 6.35
C GLU A 91 -23.86 3.58 7.08
#